data_AF-A0A428WG27-F1
#
_entry.id   AF-A0A428WG27-F1
#
_cell.length_a   1.000
_cell.length_b   1.000
_cell.length_c   1.000
_cell.angle_alpha   90.00
_cell.angle_beta   90.00
_cell.angle_gamma   90.00
#
_symmetry.space_group_name_H-M   'P 1'
#
loop_
_entity.id
_entity.type
_entity.pdbx_description
1 polymer ?
#
loop_
_entity_poly.entity_id
_entity_poly.type
_entity_poly.pdbx_seq_one_letter_code
_entity_poly.pdbx_strand_id
1 'polypeptide(L)'
;MRIMGRPRALVAVVAGALLLAGCGSGPSQVGAAVIIGDRSISVDQVQNLIDKAVREQPYARKLASEHKLDVVGRAVVSQLVLHELLAEATEKHGITPNYAQIDTQLANDPLNGPVPADASDETQAVNQVVARARDHREELTDTYLAQALTDKILPNLSVGFDYTSIGVVADPGTGVTPQGAEAKKAAFDLARQFAADPAAATKRIGSDLQYLTALRQQSGNPETVPGFVGAGNVVPAAQAGTLATTPLFGSTTGSAVVMPFPGQESAWLVAVIRQRTDDKPVATEKAPELDASTKTAIGMRQLQPLFDELGVRVNKRYGVWDAVAMNVAPSADGSQGTVLSPGGSGRTQQ
;
A
#
# COMPACT_ATOMS: atom_id res chain seq x y z
N MET A 1 34.41 79.70 -17.29
CA MET A 1 35.42 78.78 -17.89
C MET A 1 34.93 77.35 -17.74
N ARG A 2 35.02 76.57 -18.82
CA ARG A 2 34.72 75.12 -18.93
C ARG A 2 35.59 74.33 -17.93
N ILE A 3 35.20 73.15 -17.41
CA ILE A 3 35.31 71.82 -18.05
C ILE A 3 34.53 70.84 -17.14
N MET A 4 33.37 70.29 -17.54
CA MET A 4 33.14 68.95 -18.12
C MET A 4 33.89 67.77 -17.46
N GLY A 5 33.14 66.81 -16.89
CA GLY A 5 33.66 65.46 -16.59
C GLY A 5 32.85 64.64 -15.58
N ARG A 6 31.73 64.05 -16.00
CA ARG A 6 31.26 62.74 -15.48
C ARG A 6 31.82 61.69 -16.45
N PRO A 7 32.22 60.46 -16.04
CA PRO A 7 31.20 59.48 -15.67
C PRO A 7 31.60 58.29 -14.76
N ARG A 8 30.54 57.72 -14.15
CA ARG A 8 30.20 56.29 -14.05
C ARG A 8 31.02 55.33 -13.15
N ALA A 9 30.29 54.87 -12.13
CA ALA A 9 29.99 53.46 -11.85
C ALA A 9 31.14 52.57 -11.36
N LEU A 10 31.15 52.27 -10.06
CA LEU A 10 31.70 51.04 -9.48
C LEU A 10 31.24 50.89 -8.01
N VAL A 11 29.94 50.69 -7.79
CA VAL A 11 29.41 50.18 -6.51
C VAL A 11 28.21 49.30 -6.83
N ALA A 12 28.44 48.01 -7.11
CA ALA A 12 27.44 46.93 -6.99
C ALA A 12 27.99 45.58 -7.49
N VAL A 13 28.89 44.90 -6.77
CA VAL A 13 29.17 43.46 -7.03
C VAL A 13 29.58 42.68 -5.75
N VAL A 14 28.94 42.87 -4.60
CA VAL A 14 29.25 42.04 -3.39
C VAL A 14 28.01 41.41 -2.72
N ALA A 15 26.83 41.43 -3.36
CA ALA A 15 25.61 40.85 -2.78
C ALA A 15 24.97 39.73 -3.63
N GLY A 16 25.75 39.01 -4.44
CA GLY A 16 25.23 38.04 -5.42
C GLY A 16 25.77 36.61 -5.33
N ALA A 17 26.54 36.25 -4.30
CA ALA A 17 27.24 34.95 -4.24
C ALA A 17 26.78 34.02 -3.10
N LEU A 18 25.65 34.29 -2.44
CA LEU A 18 25.13 33.46 -1.33
C LEU A 18 23.73 32.87 -1.56
N LEU A 19 23.19 32.91 -2.78
CA LEU A 19 21.85 32.37 -3.09
C LEU A 19 21.85 31.15 -4.04
N LEU A 20 23.01 30.53 -4.29
CA LEU A 20 23.14 29.35 -5.17
C LEU A 20 23.52 28.04 -4.45
N ALA A 21 23.54 28.04 -3.11
CA ALA A 21 23.60 26.82 -2.32
C ALA A 21 22.20 26.54 -1.75
N GLY A 22 21.43 25.66 -2.39
CA GLY A 22 20.12 25.26 -1.85
C GLY A 22 19.20 24.42 -2.75
N CYS A 23 19.46 24.29 -4.06
CA CYS A 23 18.73 23.36 -4.92
C CYS A 23 19.56 22.11 -5.19
N GLY A 24 19.64 21.21 -4.20
CA GLY A 24 20.35 19.94 -4.37
C GLY A 24 20.51 19.10 -3.09
N SER A 25 19.81 19.43 -2.00
CA SER A 25 19.91 18.73 -0.71
C SER A 25 18.96 17.54 -0.58
N GLY A 26 18.48 16.99 -1.69
CA GLY A 26 17.74 15.73 -1.71
C GLY A 26 18.69 14.57 -2.03
N PRO A 27 18.43 13.34 -1.54
CA PRO A 27 19.25 12.19 -1.85
C PRO A 27 19.42 12.02 -3.36
N SER A 28 20.64 11.71 -3.81
CA SER A 28 20.92 11.55 -5.23
C SER A 28 20.06 10.42 -5.80
N GLN A 29 19.31 10.68 -6.87
CA GLN A 29 18.60 9.64 -7.63
C GLN A 29 19.57 8.56 -8.15
N VAL A 30 20.82 8.96 -8.37
CA VAL A 30 21.91 8.08 -8.78
C VAL A 30 22.20 7.12 -7.64
N GLY A 31 22.01 5.82 -7.89
CA GLY A 31 22.29 4.75 -6.92
C GLY A 31 21.16 4.47 -5.92
N ALA A 32 20.03 5.19 -5.98
CA ALA A 32 18.87 4.90 -5.14
C ALA A 32 17.98 3.80 -5.75
N ALA A 33 17.64 2.80 -4.92
CA ALA A 33 16.58 1.84 -5.21
C ALA A 33 15.21 2.40 -4.84
N VAL A 34 15.13 3.16 -3.75
CA VAL A 34 13.92 3.85 -3.31
C VAL A 34 14.29 5.18 -2.66
N ILE A 35 13.45 6.19 -2.84
CA ILE A 35 13.51 7.44 -2.09
C ILE A 35 12.23 7.59 -1.28
N ILE A 36 12.36 7.96 -0.01
CA ILE A 36 11.28 8.08 0.99
C ILE A 36 11.50 9.40 1.72
N GLY A 37 10.80 10.46 1.33
CA GLY A 37 11.06 11.80 1.86
C GLY A 37 12.51 12.23 1.62
N ASP A 38 13.25 12.41 2.71
CA ASP A 38 14.68 12.73 2.75
C ASP A 38 15.60 11.50 2.86
N ARG A 39 15.05 10.31 3.14
CA ARG A 39 15.75 9.04 3.21
C ARG A 39 15.83 8.35 1.85
N SER A 40 16.82 7.48 1.68
CA SER A 40 16.96 6.65 0.49
C SER A 40 17.49 5.25 0.81
N ILE A 41 16.89 4.25 0.20
CA ILE A 41 17.40 2.88 0.17
C ILE A 41 18.31 2.77 -1.06
N SER A 42 19.57 2.38 -0.87
CA SER A 42 20.54 2.29 -1.96
C SER A 42 20.39 0.99 -2.75
N VAL A 43 20.82 1.00 -4.00
CA VAL A 43 20.93 -0.22 -4.82
C VAL A 43 21.89 -1.22 -4.17
N ASP A 44 22.98 -0.75 -3.56
CA ASP A 44 23.97 -1.62 -2.90
C ASP A 44 23.37 -2.36 -1.70
N GLN A 45 22.54 -1.69 -0.90
CA GLN A 45 21.82 -2.33 0.20
C GLN A 45 20.91 -3.45 -0.31
N VAL A 46 20.19 -3.22 -1.42
CA VAL A 46 19.35 -4.24 -2.05
C VAL A 46 20.20 -5.40 -2.58
N GLN A 47 21.31 -5.12 -3.27
CA GLN A 47 22.20 -6.18 -3.80
C GLN A 47 22.81 -7.01 -2.68
N ASN A 48 23.27 -6.39 -1.59
CA ASN A 48 23.83 -7.10 -0.44
C ASN A 48 22.84 -8.10 0.17
N LEU A 49 21.55 -7.73 0.27
CA LEU A 49 20.51 -8.63 0.76
C LEU A 49 20.20 -9.76 -0.23
N ILE A 50 20.17 -9.48 -1.54
CA ILE A 50 20.02 -10.52 -2.56
C ILE A 50 21.18 -11.51 -2.48
N ASP A 51 22.42 -11.03 -2.42
CA ASP A 51 23.61 -11.87 -2.33
C ASP A 51 23.62 -12.70 -1.05
N LYS A 52 23.24 -12.11 0.08
CA LYS A 52 23.08 -12.83 1.34
C LYS A 52 22.00 -13.91 1.22
N ALA A 53 20.84 -13.58 0.67
CA ALA A 53 19.75 -14.53 0.44
C ALA A 53 20.20 -15.72 -0.42
N VAL A 54 20.88 -15.49 -1.54
CA VAL A 54 21.41 -16.56 -2.41
C VAL A 54 22.45 -17.42 -1.68
N ARG A 55 23.31 -16.80 -0.86
CA ARG A 55 24.34 -17.51 -0.10
C ARG A 55 23.74 -18.42 0.96
N GLU A 56 22.69 -17.97 1.64
CA GLU A 56 22.16 -18.61 2.85
C GLU A 56 20.93 -19.50 2.56
N GLN A 57 20.08 -19.13 1.60
CA GLN A 57 18.77 -19.76 1.40
C GLN A 57 18.74 -20.67 0.15
N PRO A 58 18.37 -21.96 0.27
CA PRO A 58 18.24 -22.87 -0.87
C PRO A 58 17.26 -22.39 -1.94
N TYR A 59 16.11 -21.85 -1.54
CA TYR A 59 15.12 -21.33 -2.47
C TYR A 59 15.66 -20.14 -3.31
N ALA A 60 16.44 -19.25 -2.70
CA ALA A 60 17.09 -18.16 -3.43
C ALA A 60 18.12 -18.66 -4.45
N ARG A 61 18.89 -19.71 -4.14
CA ARG A 61 19.80 -20.35 -5.11
C ARG A 61 19.06 -20.94 -6.29
N LYS A 62 17.91 -21.58 -6.05
CA LYS A 62 17.03 -22.06 -7.12
C LYS A 62 16.59 -20.91 -8.00
N LEU A 63 16.05 -19.83 -7.43
CA LEU A 63 15.64 -18.65 -8.22
C LEU A 63 16.81 -18.04 -8.99
N ALA A 64 18.03 -18.03 -8.42
CA ALA A 64 19.23 -17.62 -9.13
C ALA A 64 19.51 -18.49 -10.37
N SER A 65 19.45 -19.82 -10.22
CA SER A 65 19.65 -20.76 -11.33
C SER A 65 18.55 -20.65 -12.41
N GLU A 66 17.36 -20.21 -12.02
CA GLU A 66 16.22 -19.96 -12.91
C GLU A 66 16.20 -18.53 -13.49
N HIS A 67 17.20 -17.70 -13.20
CA HIS A 67 17.27 -16.29 -13.61
C HIS A 67 16.11 -15.42 -13.10
N LYS A 68 15.54 -15.75 -11.93
CA LYS A 68 14.40 -15.09 -11.28
C LYS A 68 14.80 -14.23 -10.07
N LEU A 69 16.03 -13.70 -10.02
CA LEU A 69 16.46 -12.84 -8.90
C LEU A 69 15.75 -11.48 -8.87
N ASP A 70 15.08 -11.10 -9.95
CA ASP A 70 14.20 -9.94 -9.98
C ASP A 70 13.03 -10.08 -8.99
N VAL A 71 12.50 -11.30 -8.80
CA VAL A 71 11.44 -11.58 -7.82
C VAL A 71 11.94 -11.34 -6.39
N VAL A 72 13.15 -11.82 -6.08
CA VAL A 72 13.81 -11.56 -4.78
C VAL A 72 14.09 -10.08 -4.61
N GLY A 73 14.60 -9.40 -5.64
CA GLY A 73 14.90 -7.97 -5.60
C GLY A 73 13.67 -7.11 -5.32
N ARG A 74 12.52 -7.43 -5.92
CA ARG A 74 11.24 -6.76 -5.61
C ARG A 74 10.80 -6.97 -4.17
N ALA A 75 10.93 -8.19 -3.66
CA ALA A 75 10.57 -8.49 -2.27
C ALA A 75 11.50 -7.80 -1.26
N VAL A 76 12.81 -7.74 -1.53
CA VAL A 76 13.77 -6.95 -0.73
C VAL A 76 13.35 -5.49 -0.67
N VAL A 77 13.10 -4.87 -1.84
CA VAL A 77 12.67 -3.47 -1.90
C VAL A 77 11.35 -3.28 -1.14
N SER A 78 10.41 -4.20 -1.27
CA SER A 78 9.11 -4.13 -0.58
C SER A 78 9.28 -4.11 0.94
N GLN A 79 10.05 -5.05 1.50
CA GLN A 79 10.26 -5.14 2.94
C GLN A 79 11.02 -3.94 3.49
N LEU A 80 12.05 -3.45 2.78
CA LEU A 80 12.79 -2.26 3.20
C LEU A 80 11.91 -1.00 3.18
N VAL A 81 11.03 -0.85 2.18
CA VAL A 81 10.06 0.27 2.17
C VAL A 81 9.11 0.16 3.36
N LEU A 82 8.55 -1.02 3.62
CA LEU A 82 7.63 -1.22 4.75
C LEU A 82 8.32 -0.96 6.09
N HIS A 83 9.58 -1.38 6.26
CA HIS A 83 10.38 -1.08 7.44
C HIS A 83 10.48 0.43 7.71
N GLU A 84 10.90 1.20 6.69
CA GLU A 84 11.06 2.65 6.80
C GLU A 84 9.73 3.36 7.09
N LEU A 85 8.64 2.93 6.43
CA LEU A 85 7.30 3.48 6.67
C LEU A 85 6.78 3.11 8.07
N LEU A 86 7.08 1.92 8.56
CA LEU A 86 6.68 1.48 9.90
C LEU A 86 7.41 2.25 11.00
N ALA A 87 8.71 2.51 10.81
CA ALA A 87 9.47 3.37 11.71
C ALA A 87 8.83 4.77 11.80
N GLU A 88 8.50 5.37 10.66
CA GLU A 88 7.81 6.67 10.63
C GLU A 88 6.44 6.63 11.31
N ALA A 89 5.62 5.62 11.00
CA ALA A 89 4.28 5.47 11.57
C ALA A 89 4.34 5.34 13.10
N THR A 90 5.25 4.50 13.60
CA THR A 90 5.37 4.24 15.04
C THR A 90 5.91 5.45 15.79
N GLU A 91 6.85 6.20 15.22
CA GLU A 91 7.29 7.48 15.76
C GLU A 91 6.13 8.47 15.87
N LYS A 92 5.35 8.65 14.79
CA LYS A 92 4.16 9.53 14.76
C LYS A 92 3.11 9.16 15.82
N HIS A 93 3.04 7.88 16.19
CA HIS A 93 2.12 7.37 17.21
C HIS A 93 2.74 7.21 18.61
N GLY A 94 4.02 7.55 18.78
CA GLY A 94 4.74 7.42 20.06
C GLY A 94 4.87 5.96 20.53
N ILE A 95 5.01 5.03 19.59
CA ILE A 95 5.14 3.59 19.84
C ILE A 95 6.63 3.23 19.82
N THR A 96 7.09 2.56 20.86
CA THR A 96 8.49 2.13 20.99
C THR A 96 8.60 0.60 21.03
N PRO A 97 9.69 0.00 20.51
CA PRO A 97 9.92 -1.44 20.63
C PRO A 97 10.01 -1.91 22.09
N ASN A 98 9.51 -3.12 22.37
CA ASN A 98 9.78 -3.83 23.62
C ASN A 98 10.94 -4.80 23.41
N TYR A 99 12.17 -4.34 23.66
CA TYR A 99 13.36 -5.15 23.42
C TYR A 99 13.43 -6.42 24.26
N ALA A 100 12.86 -6.45 25.47
CA ALA A 100 12.84 -7.67 26.28
C ALA A 100 11.99 -8.78 25.64
N GLN A 101 10.84 -8.41 25.07
CA GLN A 101 9.99 -9.34 24.32
C GLN A 101 10.65 -9.77 23.00
N ILE A 102 11.31 -8.83 22.30
CA ILE A 102 12.02 -9.12 21.06
C ILE A 102 13.20 -10.08 21.32
N ASP A 103 13.97 -9.85 22.38
CA ASP A 103 15.07 -10.74 22.81
C ASP A 103 14.58 -12.13 23.17
N THR A 104 13.41 -12.23 23.81
CA THR A 104 12.79 -13.52 24.13
C THR A 104 12.39 -14.29 22.87
N GLN A 105 11.87 -13.62 21.85
CA GLN A 105 11.57 -14.25 20.56
C GLN A 105 12.84 -14.64 19.81
N LEU A 106 13.85 -13.76 19.82
CA LEU A 106 15.14 -14.01 19.19
C LEU A 106 15.89 -15.20 19.82
N ALA A 107 15.70 -15.47 21.12
CA ALA A 107 16.28 -16.65 21.76
C ALA A 107 15.79 -17.99 21.15
N ASN A 108 14.57 -18.02 20.62
CA ASN A 108 14.00 -19.18 19.89
C ASN A 108 13.99 -18.98 18.37
N ASP A 109 14.56 -17.87 17.90
CA ASP A 109 14.60 -17.33 16.54
C ASP A 109 13.69 -18.05 15.50
N PRO A 110 12.44 -17.58 15.31
CA PRO A 110 11.52 -18.19 14.35
C PRO A 110 11.94 -17.97 12.88
N LEU A 111 12.92 -17.10 12.64
CA LEU A 111 13.48 -16.82 11.32
C LEU A 111 14.69 -17.70 11.01
N ASN A 112 15.16 -18.49 11.97
CA ASN A 112 16.25 -19.41 11.73
C ASN A 112 15.83 -20.58 10.81
N GLY A 113 16.78 -21.07 10.03
CA GLY A 113 16.63 -22.22 9.15
C GLY A 113 16.39 -21.87 7.67
N PRO A 114 16.54 -22.87 6.78
CA PRO A 114 16.44 -22.66 5.35
C PRO A 114 14.98 -22.61 4.85
N VAL A 115 14.73 -21.82 3.81
CA VAL A 115 13.53 -21.99 2.96
C VAL A 115 13.83 -23.11 1.95
N PRO A 116 13.07 -24.23 1.96
CA PRO A 116 13.30 -25.36 1.06
C PRO A 116 13.16 -24.99 -0.41
N ALA A 117 13.99 -25.56 -1.30
CA ALA A 117 13.96 -25.26 -2.73
C ALA A 117 12.67 -25.72 -3.44
N ASP A 118 11.99 -26.70 -2.86
CA ASP A 118 10.74 -27.30 -3.31
C ASP A 118 9.48 -26.64 -2.73
N ALA A 119 9.61 -25.49 -2.05
CA ALA A 119 8.46 -24.71 -1.59
C ALA A 119 7.50 -24.41 -2.76
N SER A 120 6.22 -24.73 -2.55
CA SER A 120 5.18 -24.70 -3.60
C SER A 120 4.62 -23.31 -3.87
N ASP A 121 4.59 -22.44 -2.86
CA ASP A 121 4.12 -21.05 -2.99
C ASP A 121 5.33 -20.11 -3.16
N GLU A 122 5.52 -19.59 -4.38
CA GLU A 122 6.63 -18.68 -4.71
C GLU A 122 6.55 -17.37 -3.92
N THR A 123 5.36 -16.81 -3.72
CA THR A 123 5.20 -15.52 -3.02
C THR A 123 5.58 -15.67 -1.55
N GLN A 124 5.03 -16.70 -0.89
CA GLN A 124 5.34 -16.98 0.50
C GLN A 124 6.82 -17.34 0.68
N ALA A 125 7.39 -18.18 -0.19
CA ALA A 125 8.78 -18.60 -0.11
C ALA A 125 9.74 -17.42 -0.30
N VAL A 126 9.49 -16.53 -1.28
CA VAL A 126 10.32 -15.34 -1.50
C VAL A 126 10.25 -14.40 -0.30
N ASN A 127 9.07 -14.15 0.25
CA ASN A 127 8.93 -13.28 1.43
C ASN A 127 9.70 -13.83 2.63
N GLN A 128 9.65 -15.15 2.86
CA GLN A 128 10.44 -15.81 3.91
C GLN A 128 11.94 -15.73 3.64
N VAL A 129 12.38 -15.97 2.40
CA VAL A 129 13.80 -15.85 2.02
C VAL A 129 14.34 -14.47 2.39
N VAL A 130 13.60 -13.41 2.07
CA VAL A 130 14.04 -12.04 2.34
C VAL A 130 13.99 -11.74 3.84
N ALA A 131 12.92 -12.12 4.55
CA ALA A 131 12.80 -11.89 5.99
C ALA A 131 13.95 -12.56 6.77
N ARG A 132 14.35 -13.78 6.36
CA ARG A 132 15.47 -14.53 6.94
C ARG A 132 16.85 -14.05 6.48
N ALA A 133 16.93 -13.25 5.41
CA ALA A 133 18.18 -12.64 4.97
C ALA A 133 18.41 -11.28 5.64
N ARG A 134 17.36 -10.60 6.10
CA ARG A 134 17.46 -9.36 6.88
C ARG A 134 18.10 -9.60 8.25
N ASP A 135 18.31 -8.53 9.01
CA ASP A 135 18.62 -8.66 10.42
C ASP A 135 17.39 -9.21 11.16
N HIS A 136 17.54 -10.33 11.87
CA HIS A 136 16.40 -11.01 12.48
C HIS A 136 15.79 -10.20 13.62
N ARG A 137 16.60 -9.44 14.35
CA ARG A 137 16.08 -8.55 15.40
C ARG A 137 15.26 -7.42 14.78
N GLU A 138 15.69 -6.86 13.66
CA GLU A 138 14.95 -5.84 12.91
C GLU A 138 13.61 -6.40 12.41
N GLU A 139 13.57 -7.58 11.81
CA GLU A 139 12.33 -8.22 11.32
C GLU A 139 11.34 -8.53 12.47
N LEU A 140 11.85 -9.02 13.61
CA LEU A 140 11.04 -9.24 14.81
C LEU A 140 10.57 -7.91 15.43
N THR A 141 11.37 -6.86 15.31
CA THR A 141 10.98 -5.50 15.73
C THR A 141 9.86 -4.98 14.85
N ASP A 142 9.96 -5.12 13.53
CA ASP A 142 8.91 -4.71 12.58
C ASP A 142 7.59 -5.44 12.88
N THR A 143 7.66 -6.75 13.13
CA THR A 143 6.47 -7.54 13.50
C THR A 143 5.83 -7.04 14.80
N TYR A 144 6.65 -6.79 15.84
CA TYR A 144 6.17 -6.25 17.10
C TYR A 144 5.53 -4.87 16.94
N LEU A 145 6.21 -3.98 16.22
CA LEU A 145 5.79 -2.60 15.99
C LEU A 145 4.48 -2.52 15.20
N ALA A 146 4.30 -3.36 14.17
CA ALA A 146 3.05 -3.43 13.42
C ALA A 146 1.87 -3.91 14.31
N GLN A 147 2.10 -4.88 15.20
CA GLN A 147 1.08 -5.33 16.15
C GLN A 147 0.74 -4.24 17.17
N ALA A 148 1.75 -3.57 17.72
CA ALA A 148 1.57 -2.46 18.65
C ALA A 148 0.83 -1.28 17.98
N LEU A 149 1.11 -1.00 16.72
CA LEU A 149 0.37 -0.02 15.91
C LEU A 149 -1.10 -0.40 15.79
N THR A 150 -1.39 -1.67 15.48
CA THR A 150 -2.77 -2.17 15.49
C THR A 150 -3.45 -1.99 16.84
N ASP A 151 -2.81 -2.40 17.93
CA ASP A 151 -3.39 -2.28 19.27
C ASP A 151 -3.68 -0.80 19.64
N LYS A 152 -2.86 0.14 19.15
CA LYS A 152 -3.05 1.57 19.35
C LYS A 152 -4.24 2.15 18.58
N ILE A 153 -4.44 1.76 17.32
CA ILE A 153 -5.41 2.39 16.41
C ILE A 153 -6.76 1.69 16.38
N LEU A 154 -6.78 0.36 16.57
CA LEU A 154 -7.94 -0.49 16.28
C LEU A 154 -9.19 -0.07 17.08
N PRO A 155 -9.07 0.39 18.36
CA PRO A 155 -10.23 0.84 19.13
C PRO A 155 -10.95 2.07 18.53
N ASN A 156 -10.24 2.88 17.75
CA ASN A 156 -10.76 4.14 17.22
C ASN A 156 -11.02 4.10 15.70
N LEU A 157 -10.45 3.11 15.01
CA LEU A 157 -10.48 3.05 13.56
C LEU A 157 -11.88 2.63 13.05
N SER A 158 -12.52 3.51 12.28
CA SER A 158 -13.68 3.16 11.47
C SER A 158 -13.56 3.75 10.06
N VAL A 159 -14.12 3.03 9.08
CA VAL A 159 -14.15 3.49 7.69
C VAL A 159 -15.57 3.46 7.16
N GLY A 160 -16.01 4.61 6.68
CA GLY A 160 -17.20 4.80 5.88
C GLY A 160 -16.89 4.63 4.40
N PHE A 161 -17.52 3.70 3.68
CA PHE A 161 -17.32 3.55 2.25
C PHE A 161 -18.57 3.09 1.50
N ASP A 162 -18.66 3.54 0.25
CA ASP A 162 -19.61 3.02 -0.73
C ASP A 162 -18.85 2.17 -1.73
N TYR A 163 -19.49 1.14 -2.28
CA TYR A 163 -18.86 0.29 -3.27
C TYR A 163 -19.85 -0.23 -4.30
N THR A 164 -19.31 -0.58 -5.46
CA THR A 164 -19.93 -1.46 -6.45
C THR A 164 -18.92 -2.52 -6.85
N SER A 165 -19.30 -3.39 -7.78
CA SER A 165 -18.43 -4.44 -8.29
C SER A 165 -18.52 -4.60 -9.80
N ILE A 166 -17.49 -5.22 -10.36
CA ILE A 166 -17.43 -5.66 -11.75
C ILE A 166 -17.24 -7.18 -11.73
N GLY A 167 -18.09 -7.90 -12.47
CA GLY A 167 -17.97 -9.35 -12.64
C GLY A 167 -18.77 -10.21 -11.65
N VAL A 168 -19.42 -9.62 -10.62
CA VAL A 168 -20.31 -10.36 -9.70
C VAL A 168 -21.67 -10.64 -10.34
N VAL A 169 -22.23 -9.64 -11.03
CA VAL A 169 -23.48 -9.71 -11.78
C VAL A 169 -23.31 -9.05 -13.16
N ALA A 170 -24.27 -9.26 -14.05
CA ALA A 170 -24.31 -8.57 -15.34
C ALA A 170 -24.44 -7.04 -15.10
N ASP A 171 -23.66 -6.25 -15.84
CA ASP A 171 -23.74 -4.80 -15.76
C ASP A 171 -25.11 -4.32 -16.28
N PRO A 172 -25.83 -3.45 -15.56
CA PRO A 172 -27.19 -3.06 -15.91
C PRO A 172 -27.28 -2.27 -17.23
N GLY A 173 -26.19 -1.59 -17.63
CA GLY A 173 -26.16 -0.81 -18.87
C GLY A 173 -25.87 -1.65 -20.11
N THR A 174 -25.15 -2.75 -19.96
CA THR A 174 -24.67 -3.58 -21.09
C THR A 174 -25.26 -4.99 -21.12
N GLY A 175 -25.75 -5.51 -20.00
CA GLY A 175 -26.19 -6.90 -19.83
C GLY A 175 -25.05 -7.92 -19.82
N VAL A 176 -23.79 -7.47 -19.81
CA VAL A 176 -22.60 -8.33 -19.87
C VAL A 176 -21.98 -8.47 -18.48
N THR A 177 -21.45 -9.64 -18.16
CA THR A 177 -20.59 -9.87 -16.98
C THR A 177 -19.14 -9.96 -17.45
N PRO A 178 -18.35 -8.87 -17.37
CA PRO A 178 -16.95 -8.91 -17.79
C PRO A 178 -16.15 -9.93 -16.97
N GLN A 179 -15.13 -10.54 -17.58
CA GLN A 179 -14.24 -11.50 -16.92
C GLN A 179 -12.77 -11.21 -17.22
N GLY A 180 -11.87 -11.75 -16.39
CA GLY A 180 -10.43 -11.70 -16.61
C GLY A 180 -9.89 -10.28 -16.80
N ALA A 181 -9.10 -10.09 -17.87
CA ALA A 181 -8.46 -8.81 -18.19
C ALA A 181 -9.47 -7.69 -18.46
N GLU A 182 -10.63 -8.00 -19.05
CA GLU A 182 -11.68 -7.01 -19.33
C GLU A 182 -12.34 -6.52 -18.04
N ALA A 183 -12.64 -7.42 -17.11
CA ALA A 183 -13.17 -7.07 -15.79
C ALA A 183 -12.19 -6.17 -15.03
N LYS A 184 -10.91 -6.54 -15.02
CA LYS A 184 -9.84 -5.75 -14.41
C LYS A 184 -9.79 -4.35 -15.03
N LYS A 185 -9.73 -4.26 -16.36
CA LYS A 185 -9.67 -2.98 -17.06
C LYS A 185 -10.89 -2.11 -16.73
N ALA A 186 -12.10 -2.68 -16.75
CA ALA A 186 -13.34 -1.96 -16.45
C ALA A 186 -13.36 -1.45 -15.00
N ALA A 187 -12.90 -2.25 -14.03
CA ALA A 187 -12.80 -1.82 -12.64
C ALA A 187 -11.81 -0.66 -12.44
N PHE A 188 -10.65 -0.72 -13.09
CA PHE A 188 -9.65 0.36 -13.05
C PHE A 188 -10.14 1.64 -13.75
N ASP A 189 -10.83 1.51 -14.89
CA ASP A 189 -11.48 2.64 -15.56
C ASP A 189 -12.54 3.29 -14.64
N LEU A 190 -13.36 2.48 -13.97
CA LEU A 190 -14.41 2.96 -13.07
C LEU A 190 -13.85 3.70 -11.86
N ALA A 191 -12.78 3.20 -11.22
CA ALA A 191 -12.15 3.93 -10.13
C ALA A 191 -11.51 5.24 -10.57
N ARG A 192 -10.92 5.31 -11.76
CA ARG A 192 -10.45 6.59 -12.31
C ARG A 192 -11.59 7.58 -12.49
N GLN A 193 -12.76 7.12 -12.94
CA GLN A 193 -13.95 7.97 -13.01
C GLN A 193 -14.39 8.43 -11.62
N PHE A 194 -14.42 7.54 -10.64
CA PHE A 194 -14.81 7.88 -9.26
C PHE A 194 -13.84 8.87 -8.59
N ALA A 195 -12.54 8.69 -8.81
CA ALA A 195 -11.51 9.60 -8.30
C ALA A 195 -11.55 10.99 -8.96
N ALA A 196 -11.93 11.05 -10.25
CA ALA A 196 -12.04 12.30 -10.99
C ALA A 196 -13.37 13.04 -10.74
N ASP A 197 -14.47 12.31 -10.52
CA ASP A 197 -15.80 12.87 -10.32
C ASP A 197 -16.55 12.10 -9.20
N PRO A 198 -16.60 12.64 -7.97
CA PRO A 198 -17.36 12.05 -6.87
C PRO A 198 -18.86 11.93 -7.14
N ALA A 199 -19.45 12.75 -8.01
CA ALA A 199 -20.85 12.65 -8.38
C ALA A 199 -21.11 11.45 -9.31
N ALA A 200 -20.14 11.11 -10.18
CA ALA A 200 -20.19 9.89 -10.99
C ALA A 200 -20.26 8.64 -10.11
N ALA A 201 -19.49 8.60 -9.01
CA ALA A 201 -19.55 7.51 -8.03
C ALA A 201 -20.94 7.38 -7.40
N THR A 202 -21.48 8.48 -6.86
CA THR A 202 -22.82 8.50 -6.25
C THR A 202 -23.90 8.06 -7.25
N LYS A 203 -23.84 8.53 -8.50
CA LYS A 203 -24.78 8.14 -9.55
C LYS A 203 -24.69 6.65 -9.87
N ARG A 204 -23.48 6.13 -10.10
CA ARG A 204 -23.25 4.71 -10.43
C ARG A 204 -23.74 3.80 -9.31
N ILE A 205 -23.31 4.05 -8.08
CA ILE A 205 -23.69 3.24 -6.91
C ILE A 205 -25.20 3.31 -6.67
N GLY A 206 -25.81 4.48 -6.81
CA GLY A 206 -27.27 4.62 -6.71
C GLY A 206 -28.03 3.81 -7.77
N SER A 207 -27.54 3.79 -9.01
CA SER A 207 -28.11 2.95 -10.08
C SER A 207 -27.96 1.46 -9.78
N ASP A 208 -26.78 1.04 -9.31
CA ASP A 208 -26.51 -0.37 -8.99
C ASP A 208 -27.35 -0.84 -7.79
N LEU A 209 -27.62 0.02 -6.80
CA LEU A 209 -28.53 -0.27 -5.70
C LEU A 209 -29.96 -0.53 -6.18
N GLN A 210 -30.46 0.32 -7.09
CA GLN A 210 -31.78 0.12 -7.70
C GLN A 210 -31.83 -1.20 -8.48
N TYR A 211 -30.76 -1.53 -9.19
CA TYR A 211 -30.65 -2.79 -9.93
C TYR A 211 -30.63 -4.00 -8.99
N LEU A 212 -29.86 -3.96 -7.90
CA LEU A 212 -29.85 -5.01 -6.87
C LEU A 212 -31.25 -5.22 -6.27
N THR A 213 -31.97 -4.15 -5.96
CA THR A 213 -33.36 -4.23 -5.47
C THR A 213 -34.27 -4.92 -6.50
N ALA A 214 -34.16 -4.56 -7.78
CA ALA A 214 -34.95 -5.17 -8.85
C ALA A 214 -34.64 -6.67 -9.00
N LEU A 215 -33.36 -7.07 -8.98
CA LEU A 215 -32.95 -8.48 -9.04
C LEU A 215 -33.52 -9.29 -7.88
N ARG A 216 -33.47 -8.76 -6.66
CA ARG A 216 -34.02 -9.43 -5.47
C ARG A 216 -35.53 -9.61 -5.55
N GLN A 217 -36.26 -8.62 -6.06
CA GLN A 217 -37.71 -8.71 -6.27
C GLN A 217 -38.06 -9.77 -7.32
N GLN A 218 -37.25 -9.90 -8.37
CA GLN A 218 -37.48 -10.88 -9.45
C GLN A 218 -37.12 -12.31 -9.05
N SER A 219 -36.13 -12.50 -8.17
CA SER A 219 -35.61 -13.83 -7.84
C SER A 219 -36.58 -14.70 -7.03
N GLY A 220 -37.61 -14.13 -6.41
CA GLY A 220 -38.52 -14.83 -5.48
C GLY A 220 -37.88 -15.30 -4.16
N ASN A 221 -36.55 -15.41 -4.12
CA ASN A 221 -35.71 -15.62 -2.95
C ASN A 221 -34.58 -14.57 -2.94
N PRO A 222 -34.76 -13.42 -2.28
CA PRO A 222 -33.79 -12.32 -2.28
C PRO A 222 -32.39 -12.68 -1.78
N GLU A 223 -32.27 -13.73 -0.96
CA GLU A 223 -31.01 -14.14 -0.33
C GLU A 223 -30.05 -14.82 -1.32
N THR A 224 -30.56 -15.35 -2.44
CA THR A 224 -29.71 -15.96 -3.48
C THR A 224 -29.04 -14.93 -4.39
N VAL A 225 -29.48 -13.66 -4.35
CA VAL A 225 -28.87 -12.57 -5.12
C VAL A 225 -27.69 -12.00 -4.33
N PRO A 226 -26.44 -12.18 -4.81
CA PRO A 226 -25.26 -11.73 -4.09
C PRO A 226 -25.26 -10.22 -3.91
N GLY A 227 -24.78 -9.76 -2.75
CA GLY A 227 -24.56 -8.33 -2.51
C GLY A 227 -23.35 -7.83 -3.30
N PHE A 228 -23.58 -7.07 -4.36
CA PHE A 228 -22.53 -6.59 -5.27
C PHE A 228 -22.31 -5.07 -5.20
N VAL A 229 -23.11 -4.37 -4.41
CA VAL A 229 -23.12 -2.91 -4.23
C VAL A 229 -23.57 -2.58 -2.80
N GLY A 230 -23.04 -1.50 -2.24
CA GLY A 230 -23.46 -0.97 -0.93
C GLY A 230 -23.16 0.52 -0.79
N ALA A 231 -23.95 1.23 0.01
CA ALA A 231 -23.75 2.64 0.32
C ALA A 231 -24.01 2.95 1.80
N GLY A 232 -23.28 3.91 2.34
CA GLY A 232 -23.41 4.35 3.73
C GLY A 232 -22.84 3.36 4.76
N ASN A 233 -22.02 2.40 4.33
CA ASN A 233 -21.44 1.42 5.25
C ASN A 233 -20.38 2.12 6.11
N VAL A 234 -20.58 2.17 7.42
CA VAL A 234 -19.53 2.55 8.38
C VAL A 234 -19.12 1.30 9.14
N VAL A 235 -17.88 0.88 8.96
CA VAL A 235 -17.38 -0.38 9.50
C VAL A 235 -16.25 -0.08 10.50
N PRO A 236 -16.46 -0.36 11.80
CA PRO A 236 -15.38 -0.36 12.78
C PRO A 236 -14.35 -1.44 12.44
N ALA A 237 -13.06 -1.10 12.45
CA ALA A 237 -11.99 -2.05 12.10
C ALA A 237 -12.00 -3.28 13.02
N ALA A 238 -12.33 -3.08 14.29
CA ALA A 238 -12.44 -4.14 15.27
C ALA A 238 -13.53 -5.19 14.94
N GLN A 239 -14.51 -4.86 14.08
CA GLN A 239 -15.56 -5.76 13.61
C GLN A 239 -15.37 -6.22 12.16
N ALA A 240 -14.38 -5.67 11.46
CA ALA A 240 -14.20 -5.85 10.03
C ALA A 240 -13.48 -7.16 9.67
N GLY A 241 -12.87 -7.84 10.65
CA GLY A 241 -12.11 -9.07 10.43
C GLY A 241 -11.00 -8.87 9.38
N THR A 242 -10.95 -9.76 8.39
CA THR A 242 -9.98 -9.66 7.29
C THR A 242 -10.18 -8.42 6.40
N LEU A 243 -11.36 -7.80 6.40
CA LEU A 243 -11.57 -6.54 5.66
C LEU A 243 -10.65 -5.42 6.20
N ALA A 244 -10.29 -5.44 7.49
CA ALA A 244 -9.36 -4.48 8.10
C ALA A 244 -7.93 -4.54 7.52
N THR A 245 -7.55 -5.65 6.87
CA THR A 245 -6.23 -5.80 6.22
C THR A 245 -6.21 -5.25 4.79
N THR A 246 -7.38 -4.84 4.27
CA THR A 246 -7.55 -4.40 2.88
C THR A 246 -7.29 -2.90 2.71
N PRO A 247 -7.09 -2.42 1.48
CA PRO A 247 -6.87 -1.00 1.19
C PRO A 247 -8.01 -0.10 1.66
N LEU A 248 -9.22 -0.61 1.85
CA LEU A 248 -10.33 0.17 2.40
C LEU A 248 -9.96 0.81 3.74
N PHE A 249 -9.22 0.08 4.59
CA PHE A 249 -8.81 0.55 5.91
C PHE A 249 -7.49 1.33 5.94
N GLY A 250 -6.73 1.32 4.84
CA GLY A 250 -5.51 2.11 4.67
C GLY A 250 -5.71 3.40 3.87
N SER A 251 -6.86 3.57 3.20
CA SER A 251 -7.09 4.68 2.28
C SER A 251 -7.64 5.92 2.97
N THR A 252 -7.24 7.10 2.50
CA THR A 252 -7.74 8.38 3.00
C THR A 252 -9.13 8.70 2.46
N THR A 253 -9.86 9.59 3.14
CA THR A 253 -11.20 10.02 2.69
C THR A 253 -11.17 10.64 1.29
N GLY A 254 -12.15 10.26 0.48
CA GLY A 254 -12.30 10.64 -0.93
C GLY A 254 -11.49 9.78 -1.91
N SER A 255 -10.69 8.83 -1.44
CA SER A 255 -9.96 7.91 -2.32
C SER A 255 -10.91 6.94 -3.01
N ALA A 256 -10.61 6.61 -4.28
CA ALA A 256 -11.22 5.48 -4.96
C ALA A 256 -10.30 4.25 -4.87
N VAL A 257 -10.85 3.10 -4.52
CA VAL A 257 -10.12 1.85 -4.28
C VAL A 257 -10.60 0.79 -5.27
N VAL A 258 -9.67 0.08 -5.91
CA VAL A 258 -9.93 -1.12 -6.72
C VAL A 258 -9.14 -2.28 -6.16
N MET A 259 -9.80 -3.40 -5.93
CA MET A 259 -9.18 -4.65 -5.47
C MET A 259 -10.04 -5.86 -5.88
N PRO A 260 -9.53 -7.10 -5.83
CA PRO A 260 -10.33 -8.29 -6.00
C PRO A 260 -11.50 -8.29 -5.02
N PHE A 261 -12.65 -8.76 -5.47
CA PHE A 261 -13.82 -8.84 -4.61
C PHE A 261 -13.58 -9.91 -3.53
N PRO A 262 -13.75 -9.60 -2.23
CA PRO A 262 -13.52 -10.58 -1.17
C PRO A 262 -14.32 -11.86 -1.38
N GLY A 263 -13.64 -13.00 -1.45
CA GLY A 263 -14.26 -14.31 -1.68
C GLY A 263 -14.65 -14.61 -3.14
N GLN A 264 -14.38 -13.69 -4.08
CA GLN A 264 -14.63 -13.88 -5.51
C GLN A 264 -13.50 -13.25 -6.35
N GLU A 265 -12.38 -13.98 -6.50
CA GLU A 265 -11.17 -13.47 -7.15
C GLU A 265 -11.34 -13.11 -8.64
N SER A 266 -12.36 -13.66 -9.31
CA SER A 266 -12.69 -13.30 -10.70
C SER A 266 -13.44 -11.97 -10.83
N ALA A 267 -13.93 -11.42 -9.72
CA ALA A 267 -14.65 -10.16 -9.64
C ALA A 267 -13.81 -9.08 -8.97
N TRP A 268 -14.19 -7.83 -9.19
CA TRP A 268 -13.49 -6.66 -8.68
C TRP A 268 -14.43 -5.80 -7.85
N LEU A 269 -13.95 -5.34 -6.71
CA LEU A 269 -14.60 -4.33 -5.88
C LEU A 269 -14.06 -2.94 -6.26
N VAL A 270 -14.97 -1.99 -6.49
CA VAL A 270 -14.65 -0.58 -6.72
C VAL A 270 -15.35 0.25 -5.66
N ALA A 271 -14.59 0.85 -4.75
CA ALA A 271 -15.10 1.60 -3.61
C ALA A 271 -14.66 3.06 -3.61
N VAL A 272 -15.42 3.90 -2.91
CA VAL A 272 -15.04 5.26 -2.56
C VAL A 272 -15.08 5.40 -1.05
N ILE A 273 -13.98 5.85 -0.47
CA ILE A 273 -13.90 6.14 0.97
C ILE A 273 -14.64 7.44 1.25
N ARG A 274 -15.74 7.36 2.00
CA ARG A 274 -16.57 8.51 2.38
C ARG A 274 -16.12 9.14 3.68
N GLN A 275 -15.59 8.32 4.59
CA GLN A 275 -15.17 8.77 5.91
C GLN A 275 -14.09 7.82 6.44
N ARG A 276 -13.14 8.37 7.20
CA ARG A 276 -12.22 7.61 8.05
C ARG A 276 -12.10 8.33 9.39
N THR A 277 -12.24 7.60 10.49
CA THR A 277 -12.05 8.14 11.84
C THR A 277 -11.05 7.27 12.60
N ASP A 278 -10.17 7.90 13.36
CA ASP A 278 -9.19 7.27 14.25
C ASP A 278 -8.98 8.07 15.55
N ASP A 279 -9.77 9.13 15.76
CA ASP A 279 -9.62 10.10 16.85
C ASP A 279 -10.43 9.74 18.10
N LYS A 280 -11.49 8.95 17.96
CA LYS A 280 -12.42 8.62 19.05
C LYS A 280 -12.69 7.12 19.12
N PRO A 281 -12.82 6.56 20.34
CA PRO A 281 -13.25 5.19 20.51
C PRO A 281 -14.57 4.93 19.81
N VAL A 282 -14.60 3.86 19.03
CA VAL A 282 -15.81 3.40 18.36
C VAL A 282 -16.48 2.38 19.28
N ALA A 283 -17.73 2.63 19.65
CA ALA A 283 -18.48 1.70 20.48
C ALA A 283 -18.61 0.35 19.76
N THR A 284 -18.07 -0.71 20.36
CA THR A 284 -18.21 -2.08 19.86
C THR A 284 -18.64 -2.98 21.01
N GLU A 285 -19.67 -3.80 20.80
CA GLU A 285 -20.24 -4.62 21.87
C GLU A 285 -19.29 -5.73 22.33
N LYS A 286 -18.46 -6.27 21.41
CA LYS A 286 -17.23 -7.03 21.69
C LYS A 286 -16.48 -7.28 20.37
N ALA A 287 -15.23 -6.85 20.26
CA ALA A 287 -14.39 -7.22 19.12
C ALA A 287 -13.87 -8.66 19.28
N PRO A 288 -13.88 -9.50 18.22
CA PRO A 288 -13.17 -10.77 18.25
C PRO A 288 -11.69 -10.55 18.53
N GLU A 289 -11.07 -11.51 19.21
CA GLU A 289 -9.62 -11.52 19.36
C GLU A 289 -8.97 -11.79 18.01
N LEU A 290 -8.04 -10.93 17.61
CA LEU A 290 -7.30 -11.05 16.35
C LEU A 290 -6.00 -11.81 16.59
N ASP A 291 -5.69 -12.76 15.71
CA ASP A 291 -4.42 -13.47 15.71
C ASP A 291 -3.24 -12.56 15.29
N ALA A 292 -2.01 -12.98 15.62
CA ALA A 292 -0.80 -12.15 15.54
C ALA A 292 -0.48 -11.64 14.12
N SER A 293 -0.23 -12.53 13.16
CA SER A 293 -1.20 -12.68 12.08
C SER A 293 -1.85 -11.45 11.44
N THR A 294 -3.17 -11.46 11.60
CA THR A 294 -4.09 -10.39 11.25
C THR A 294 -3.70 -9.05 11.86
N LYS A 295 -3.23 -9.01 13.12
CA LYS A 295 -2.77 -7.75 13.75
C LYS A 295 -1.61 -7.12 12.99
N THR A 296 -0.59 -7.90 12.62
CA THR A 296 0.53 -7.42 11.82
C THR A 296 0.03 -6.86 10.48
N ALA A 297 -0.88 -7.57 9.79
CA ALA A 297 -1.42 -7.12 8.51
C ALA A 297 -2.23 -5.81 8.62
N ILE A 298 -3.02 -5.63 9.68
CA ILE A 298 -3.75 -4.38 9.94
C ILE A 298 -2.77 -3.22 10.19
N GLY A 299 -1.69 -3.48 10.93
CA GLY A 299 -0.68 -2.47 11.26
C GLY A 299 0.05 -2.03 10.00
N MET A 300 0.50 -2.98 9.18
CA MET A 300 1.11 -2.72 7.88
C MET A 300 0.17 -1.97 6.94
N ARG A 301 -1.14 -2.25 6.99
CA ARG A 301 -2.13 -1.53 6.17
C ARG A 301 -2.18 -0.03 6.49
N GLN A 302 -1.88 0.37 7.73
CA GLN A 302 -1.85 1.79 8.09
C GLN A 302 -0.68 2.57 7.52
N LEU A 303 0.31 1.90 6.93
CA LEU A 303 1.45 2.56 6.30
C LEU A 303 1.07 3.16 4.94
N GLN A 304 -0.08 2.77 4.38
CA GLN A 304 -0.51 3.16 3.05
C GLN A 304 -0.58 4.70 2.83
N PRO A 305 -1.14 5.52 3.73
CA PRO A 305 -1.14 6.98 3.56
C PRO A 305 0.26 7.60 3.56
N LEU A 306 1.21 6.99 4.30
CA LEU A 306 2.58 7.50 4.42
C LEU A 306 3.33 7.41 3.09
N PHE A 307 2.94 6.47 2.22
CA PHE A 307 3.55 6.34 0.90
C PHE A 307 3.41 7.65 0.09
N ASP A 308 2.22 8.24 0.09
CA ASP A 308 1.94 9.51 -0.58
C ASP A 308 2.44 10.72 0.21
N GLU A 309 2.31 10.68 1.56
CA GLU A 309 2.76 11.75 2.47
C GLU A 309 4.27 12.00 2.34
N LEU A 310 5.06 10.92 2.28
CA LEU A 310 6.52 10.97 2.15
C LEU A 310 6.99 11.00 0.69
N GLY A 311 6.07 10.91 -0.27
CA GLY A 311 6.41 10.93 -1.70
C GLY A 311 7.34 9.79 -2.11
N VAL A 312 7.02 8.55 -1.70
CA VAL A 312 7.85 7.37 -1.95
C VAL A 312 7.97 7.09 -3.46
N ARG A 313 9.21 6.93 -3.91
CA ARG A 313 9.54 6.67 -5.32
C ARG A 313 10.43 5.45 -5.45
N VAL A 314 9.87 4.38 -6.01
CA VAL A 314 10.60 3.15 -6.32
C VAL A 314 11.30 3.31 -7.66
N ASN A 315 12.56 2.88 -7.74
CA ASN A 315 13.30 2.87 -8.99
C ASN A 315 12.65 1.88 -9.96
N LYS A 316 12.34 2.36 -11.18
CA LYS A 316 11.64 1.60 -12.23
C LYS A 316 12.27 0.24 -12.56
N ARG A 317 13.57 0.05 -12.31
CA ARG A 317 14.23 -1.25 -12.51
C ARG A 317 13.67 -2.37 -11.64
N TYR A 318 13.06 -2.02 -10.51
CA TYR A 318 12.45 -2.99 -9.59
C TYR A 318 10.96 -3.17 -9.91
N GLY A 319 10.28 -2.09 -10.32
CA GLY A 319 8.88 -2.15 -10.72
C GLY A 319 8.10 -0.94 -10.23
N VAL A 320 6.83 -1.16 -9.90
CA VAL A 320 5.92 -0.13 -9.39
C VAL A 320 5.37 -0.56 -8.04
N TRP A 321 5.10 0.42 -7.17
CA TRP A 321 4.44 0.12 -5.90
C TRP A 321 2.97 -0.26 -6.14
N ASP A 322 2.58 -1.38 -5.57
CA ASP A 322 1.20 -1.85 -5.49
C ASP A 322 0.66 -1.55 -4.09
N ALA A 323 -0.14 -0.49 -3.98
CA ALA A 323 -0.77 -0.09 -2.73
C ALA A 323 -1.76 -1.15 -2.20
N VAL A 324 -2.28 -2.02 -3.07
CA VAL A 324 -3.23 -3.06 -2.66
C VAL A 324 -2.50 -4.23 -2.01
N ALA A 325 -1.46 -4.73 -2.67
CA ALA A 325 -0.63 -5.80 -2.13
C ALA A 325 0.41 -5.32 -1.08
N MET A 326 0.62 -4.01 -0.95
CA MET A 326 1.66 -3.40 -0.10
C MET A 326 3.06 -3.90 -0.45
N ASN A 327 3.36 -4.03 -1.75
CA ASN A 327 4.63 -4.53 -2.26
C ASN A 327 4.99 -3.91 -3.62
N VAL A 328 6.13 -4.29 -4.18
CA VAL A 328 6.55 -3.91 -5.54
C VAL A 328 6.07 -4.95 -6.54
N ALA A 329 5.20 -4.53 -7.46
CA ALA A 329 4.77 -5.31 -8.61
C ALA A 329 5.72 -5.12 -9.81
N PRO A 330 5.83 -6.09 -10.73
CA PRO A 330 6.71 -5.99 -11.90
C PRO A 330 6.31 -4.86 -12.86
N SER A 331 5.02 -4.51 -12.90
CA SER A 331 4.46 -3.43 -13.70
C SER A 331 3.09 -3.02 -13.15
N ALA A 332 2.53 -1.93 -13.69
CA ALA A 332 1.17 -1.51 -13.33
C ALA A 332 0.12 -2.59 -13.62
N ASP A 333 0.28 -3.34 -14.72
CA ASP A 333 -0.62 -4.45 -15.07
C ASP A 333 -0.47 -5.65 -14.12
N GLY A 334 0.70 -5.80 -13.50
CA GLY A 334 0.97 -6.82 -12.48
C GLY A 334 0.43 -6.49 -11.08
N SER A 335 -0.12 -5.28 -10.87
CA SER A 335 -0.71 -4.90 -9.59
C SER A 335 -2.01 -5.66 -9.29
N GLN A 336 -2.26 -5.94 -8.01
CA GLN A 336 -3.49 -6.51 -7.47
C GLN A 336 -4.60 -5.47 -7.36
N GLY A 337 -4.35 -4.21 -7.70
CA GLY A 337 -5.36 -3.17 -7.67
C GLY A 337 -4.75 -1.78 -7.65
N THR A 338 -5.54 -0.78 -7.29
CA THR A 338 -5.05 0.59 -7.16
C THR A 338 -5.84 1.37 -6.14
N VAL A 339 -5.17 2.36 -5.53
CA VAL A 339 -5.79 3.38 -4.69
C VAL A 339 -5.51 4.72 -5.35
N LEU A 340 -6.57 5.47 -5.63
CA LEU A 340 -6.49 6.75 -6.32
C LEU A 340 -6.96 7.85 -5.38
N SER A 341 -6.08 8.80 -5.10
CA SER A 341 -6.37 9.98 -4.29
C SER A 341 -7.46 10.87 -4.94
N PRO A 342 -8.23 11.64 -4.15
CA PRO A 342 -9.26 12.54 -4.66
C PRO A 342 -8.69 13.52 -5.70
N GLY A 343 -9.39 13.70 -6.82
CA GLY A 343 -8.96 14.60 -7.91
C GLY A 343 -8.04 13.94 -8.94
N GLY A 344 -7.96 12.60 -8.97
CA GLY A 344 -7.32 11.84 -10.04
C GLY A 344 -5.79 11.94 -10.09
N SER A 345 -5.18 12.72 -9.20
CA SER A 345 -3.73 12.75 -8.99
C SER A 345 -3.33 11.56 -8.12
N GLY A 346 -3.57 10.35 -8.63
CA GLY A 346 -2.58 9.33 -8.38
C GLY A 346 -1.27 9.93 -8.87
N ARG A 347 -0.34 10.27 -7.97
CA ARG A 347 1.06 10.45 -8.36
C ARG A 347 1.58 9.06 -8.71
N THR A 348 0.97 8.45 -9.72
CA THR A 348 1.48 7.26 -10.39
C THR A 348 2.83 7.68 -10.92
N GLN A 349 3.84 7.07 -10.32
CA GLN A 349 5.25 7.15 -10.65
C GLN A 349 5.40 7.13 -12.18
N GLN A 350 5.59 8.32 -12.78
CA GLN A 350 6.09 8.45 -14.14
C GLN A 350 7.60 8.41 -14.15
#